data_AF-A0A4R0KG87-F1
#
_entry.id   AF-A0A4R0KG87-F1
#
_cell.length_a   1.000
_cell.length_b   1.000
_cell.length_c   1.000
_cell.angle_alpha   90.00
_cell.angle_beta   90.00
_cell.angle_gamma   90.00
#
_symmetry.space_group_name_H-M   'P 1'
#
loop_
_entity.id
_entity.type
_entity.pdbx_description
1 polymer ?
#
loop_
_entity_poly.entity_id
_entity_poly.type
_entity_poly.pdbx_seq_one_letter_code
_entity_poly.pdbx_strand_id
1 'polypeptide(L)'
;MKPTEFVKVNGQFWGEHLKGVGEHLAGSHRNELPGPLLFPRMMVLTETPDWNIVELVGVSREYRSLEVRRRKAASVEEYFGLGDGAAVVSLPGENLFKDATVATEVGRRELVDRFPGADKMIGNEFVGPGEQLLQFAPGNYSLFDRVLLVHTVGASIRVHWTFFALAIHRSEPADKYLAFLRNYAQAADHLDPIGTLSVPVGDLDLKGSPFASTYLGHGLPDSTVDQFLEDNESILLSAFDATRLIRRPFLERQEDGDALQPDFILETADGNHIVGDLGLPLLEGKKHHRTTSVHDGAVALARYADYFTSPEHRAFAQTKYGVEVSDPRKLLVIGTQDTVNPADVTDAAVEIVDYDTILRLHLAANS
;
A
#
# COMPACT_ATOMS: atom_id res chain seq x y z
N MET A 1 1.87 1.17 28.43
CA MET A 1 0.78 2.06 28.03
C MET A 1 -0.51 1.32 27.82
N LYS A 2 -1.59 1.78 28.46
CA LYS A 2 -2.94 1.30 28.14
C LYS A 2 -3.39 1.83 26.78
N PRO A 3 -4.27 1.12 26.06
CA PRO A 3 -4.72 1.58 24.75
C PRO A 3 -5.38 2.96 24.75
N THR A 4 -6.10 3.32 25.81
CA THR A 4 -6.72 4.64 25.96
C THR A 4 -5.71 5.78 26.04
N GLU A 5 -4.58 5.55 26.72
CA GLU A 5 -3.47 6.51 26.79
C GLU A 5 -2.77 6.64 25.44
N PHE A 6 -2.55 5.51 24.76
CA PHE A 6 -1.95 5.48 23.43
C PHE A 6 -2.78 6.29 22.41
N VAL A 7 -4.11 6.13 22.42
CA VAL A 7 -5.00 6.92 21.56
C VAL A 7 -4.92 8.41 21.91
N LYS A 8 -4.92 8.76 23.20
CA LYS A 8 -4.87 10.15 23.65
C LYS A 8 -3.56 10.82 23.22
N VAL A 9 -2.42 10.18 23.45
CA VAL A 9 -1.10 10.72 23.09
C VAL A 9 -1.01 10.97 21.58
N ASN A 10 -1.37 9.98 20.77
CA ASN A 10 -1.31 10.10 19.31
C ASN A 10 -2.29 11.15 18.77
N GLY A 11 -3.54 11.15 19.26
CA GLY A 11 -4.55 12.12 18.82
C GLY A 11 -4.14 13.57 19.13
N GLN A 12 -3.53 13.80 20.29
CA GLN A 12 -3.00 15.11 20.64
C GLN A 12 -1.77 15.46 19.79
N PHE A 13 -0.75 14.61 19.82
CA PHE A 13 0.53 14.89 19.16
C PHE A 13 0.36 15.11 17.65
N TRP A 14 -0.23 14.16 16.94
CA TRP A 14 -0.37 14.25 15.48
C TRP A 14 -1.33 15.38 15.05
N GLY A 15 -2.37 15.62 15.85
CA GLY A 15 -3.28 16.74 15.64
C GLY A 15 -2.57 18.09 15.72
N GLU A 16 -1.79 18.32 16.78
CA GLU A 16 -1.03 19.55 16.99
C GLU A 16 0.11 19.69 15.95
N HIS A 17 0.89 18.63 15.75
CA HIS A 17 2.05 18.61 14.84
C HIS A 17 1.66 18.93 13.40
N LEU A 18 0.74 18.14 12.80
CA LEU A 18 0.38 18.31 11.39
C LEU A 18 -0.37 19.62 11.13
N LYS A 19 -1.17 20.09 12.11
CA LYS A 19 -1.78 21.41 12.04
C LYS A 19 -0.71 22.49 11.99
N GLY A 20 0.29 22.41 12.88
CA GLY A 20 1.42 23.33 12.90
C GLY A 20 2.16 23.37 11.56
N VAL A 21 2.48 22.21 11.00
CA VAL A 21 3.14 22.09 9.69
C VAL A 21 2.28 22.69 8.57
N GLY A 22 0.99 22.39 8.53
CA GLY A 22 0.06 22.91 7.51
C GLY A 22 -0.12 24.42 7.59
N GLU A 23 -0.18 25.00 8.78
CA GLU A 23 -0.33 26.45 8.97
C GLU A 23 0.96 27.23 8.69
N HIS A 24 2.12 26.69 9.08
CA HIS A 24 3.39 27.43 9.03
C HIS A 24 4.20 27.11 7.77
N LEU A 25 4.44 25.83 7.47
CA LEU A 25 5.39 25.45 6.43
C LEU A 25 4.77 25.55 5.03
N ALA A 26 3.56 25.00 4.85
CA ALA A 26 2.85 25.06 3.57
C ALA A 26 2.42 26.48 3.19
N GLY A 27 2.27 27.38 4.18
CA GLY A 27 1.95 28.79 3.98
C GLY A 27 3.19 29.68 3.83
N SER A 28 4.03 29.72 4.85
CA SER A 28 5.10 30.74 4.99
C SER A 28 6.41 30.35 4.32
N HIS A 29 6.70 29.06 4.18
CA HIS A 29 7.93 28.52 3.59
C HIS A 29 7.69 27.81 2.26
N ARG A 30 6.55 28.08 1.60
CA ARG A 30 6.16 27.43 0.34
C ARG A 30 7.22 27.48 -0.76
N ASN A 31 7.97 28.58 -0.82
CA ASN A 31 9.02 28.79 -1.83
C ASN A 31 10.33 28.07 -1.52
N GLU A 32 10.49 27.56 -0.29
CA GLU A 32 11.67 26.80 0.15
C GLU A 32 11.45 25.28 -0.02
N LEU A 33 10.19 24.85 -0.07
CA LEU A 33 9.84 23.45 -0.25
C LEU A 33 10.20 22.96 -1.66
N PRO A 34 10.68 21.70 -1.80
CA PRO A 34 10.97 21.10 -3.10
C PRO A 34 9.70 20.85 -3.95
N GLY A 35 8.52 21.01 -3.35
CA GLY A 35 7.23 21.14 -4.01
C GLY A 35 6.08 21.06 -3.01
N PRO A 36 4.83 20.83 -3.45
CA PRO A 36 3.69 20.73 -2.55
C PRO A 36 3.89 19.63 -1.50
N LEU A 37 3.58 19.95 -0.24
CA LEU A 37 3.51 18.95 0.81
C LEU A 37 2.19 18.18 0.76
N LEU A 38 2.30 16.87 0.95
CA LEU A 38 1.19 15.97 1.15
C LEU A 38 1.07 15.60 2.64
N PHE A 39 -0.17 15.56 3.11
CA PHE A 39 -0.56 15.29 4.49
C PHE A 39 -1.42 14.04 4.60
N PRO A 40 -1.30 13.27 5.69
CA PRO A 40 -2.15 12.12 5.93
C PRO A 40 -3.58 12.52 6.21
N ARG A 41 -4.50 11.58 5.96
CA ARG A 41 -5.94 11.78 6.13
C ARG A 41 -6.50 10.95 7.28
N MET A 42 -5.81 9.86 7.62
CA MET A 42 -6.26 8.92 8.63
C MET A 42 -5.09 8.50 9.52
N MET A 43 -5.41 8.30 10.80
CA MET A 43 -4.55 7.67 11.77
C MET A 43 -5.18 6.35 12.19
N VAL A 44 -4.51 5.25 11.88
CA VAL A 44 -4.93 3.91 12.28
C VAL A 44 -4.18 3.54 13.54
N LEU A 45 -4.92 3.18 14.58
CA LEU A 45 -4.40 2.75 15.87
C LEU A 45 -4.71 1.26 16.05
N THR A 46 -3.68 0.44 15.95
CA THR A 46 -3.81 -1.02 16.03
C THR A 46 -3.31 -1.51 17.38
N GLU A 47 -4.14 -2.30 18.04
CA GLU A 47 -3.82 -2.97 19.30
C GLU A 47 -3.49 -4.44 19.05
N THR A 48 -2.36 -4.90 19.60
CA THR A 48 -1.99 -6.32 19.66
C THR A 48 -1.86 -6.73 21.14
N PRO A 49 -1.63 -8.01 21.49
CA PRO A 49 -1.40 -8.42 22.88
C PRO A 49 -0.27 -7.63 23.57
N ASP A 50 0.87 -7.48 22.89
CA ASP A 50 2.11 -6.94 23.48
C ASP A 50 2.51 -5.55 22.94
N TRP A 51 1.97 -5.14 21.80
CA TRP A 51 2.32 -3.90 21.11
C TRP A 51 1.10 -3.02 20.82
N ASN A 52 1.31 -1.71 20.75
CA ASN A 52 0.41 -0.79 20.07
C ASN A 52 1.11 -0.24 18.84
N ILE A 53 0.36 -0.01 17.76
CA ILE A 53 0.90 0.48 16.49
C ILE A 53 0.08 1.69 16.07
N VAL A 54 0.76 2.77 15.67
CA VAL A 54 0.14 3.91 14.99
C VAL A 54 0.64 3.93 13.57
N GLU A 55 -0.28 4.09 12.62
CA GLU A 55 0.05 4.30 11.22
C GLU A 55 -0.68 5.53 10.70
N LEU A 56 0.02 6.35 9.93
CA LEU A 56 -0.58 7.44 9.17
C LEU A 56 -0.75 6.97 7.74
N VAL A 57 -1.99 6.97 7.29
CA VAL A 57 -2.39 6.61 5.93
C VAL A 57 -3.23 7.73 5.35
N GLY A 58 -3.41 7.73 4.05
CA GLY A 58 -3.95 8.91 3.37
C GLY A 58 -2.81 9.74 2.86
N VAL A 59 -2.98 10.35 1.69
CA VAL A 59 -2.26 11.59 1.37
C VAL A 59 -3.20 12.61 0.75
N SER A 60 -2.93 13.89 0.97
CA SER A 60 -3.73 15.01 0.48
C SER A 60 -2.88 16.27 0.42
N ARG A 61 -3.11 17.11 -0.60
CA ARG A 61 -2.45 18.42 -0.72
C ARG A 61 -2.89 19.40 0.36
N GLU A 62 -4.09 19.22 0.91
CA GLU A 62 -4.61 20.05 1.98
C GLU A 62 -4.54 19.31 3.31
N TYR A 63 -4.00 19.98 4.32
CA TYR A 63 -4.17 19.53 5.69
C TYR A 63 -5.65 19.58 6.08
N ARG A 64 -6.14 18.47 6.64
CA ARG A 64 -7.35 18.46 7.47
C ARG A 64 -7.13 17.52 8.64
N SER A 65 -7.95 17.64 9.67
CA SER A 65 -7.90 16.75 10.83
C SER A 65 -7.95 15.28 10.42
N LEU A 66 -7.14 14.46 11.08
CA LEU A 66 -7.06 13.02 10.84
C LEU A 66 -8.37 12.32 11.26
N GLU A 67 -8.91 11.47 10.39
CA GLU A 67 -9.87 10.45 10.81
C GLU A 67 -9.14 9.43 11.68
N VAL A 68 -9.66 9.12 12.87
CA VAL A 68 -9.04 8.15 13.78
C VAL A 68 -9.77 6.83 13.67
N ARG A 69 -9.09 5.78 13.20
CA ARG A 69 -9.59 4.40 13.20
C ARG A 69 -8.88 3.58 14.26
N ARG A 70 -9.61 2.66 14.89
CA ARG A 70 -9.06 1.71 15.85
C ARG A 70 -9.33 0.30 15.37
N ARG A 71 -8.34 -0.57 15.53
CA ARG A 71 -8.48 -1.99 15.19
C ARG A 71 -7.61 -2.85 16.09
N LYS A 72 -7.73 -4.16 15.90
CA LYS A 72 -6.90 -5.16 16.55
C LYS A 72 -6.19 -6.02 15.51
N ALA A 73 -5.02 -6.51 15.88
CA ALA A 73 -4.32 -7.60 15.21
C ALA A 73 -3.89 -8.62 16.29
N ALA A 74 -3.68 -9.87 15.90
CA ALA A 74 -3.23 -10.94 16.77
C ALA A 74 -1.77 -10.76 17.21
N SER A 75 -0.91 -10.18 16.37
CA SER A 75 0.48 -9.84 16.76
C SER A 75 1.06 -8.67 15.94
N VAL A 76 2.27 -8.22 16.31
CA VAL A 76 3.01 -7.19 15.55
C VAL A 76 3.57 -7.77 14.24
N GLU A 77 3.93 -9.05 14.25
CA GLU A 77 4.38 -9.81 13.09
C GLU A 77 3.27 -9.97 12.05
N GLU A 78 2.05 -10.28 12.47
CA GLU A 78 0.88 -10.35 11.57
C GLU A 78 0.61 -8.99 10.93
N TYR A 79 0.74 -7.90 11.69
CA TYR A 79 0.45 -6.56 11.19
C TYR A 79 1.38 -6.15 10.05
N PHE A 80 2.70 -6.30 10.24
CA PHE A 80 3.64 -5.95 9.18
C PHE A 80 3.66 -7.02 8.08
N GLY A 81 3.55 -8.31 8.43
CA GLY A 81 3.52 -9.48 7.53
C GLY A 81 4.73 -9.58 6.57
N LEU A 82 5.20 -10.74 6.10
CA LEU A 82 4.96 -12.13 6.43
C LEU A 82 6.24 -12.94 6.28
N GLY A 83 6.32 -14.01 7.07
CA GLY A 83 7.16 -15.17 6.87
C GLY A 83 7.36 -15.91 8.20
N ASP A 84 7.32 -17.24 8.18
CA ASP A 84 7.73 -18.04 9.33
C ASP A 84 9.19 -18.44 9.11
N GLY A 85 10.14 -17.66 9.63
CA GLY A 85 11.55 -17.99 9.41
C GLY A 85 12.54 -16.95 9.89
N ALA A 86 13.76 -17.00 9.37
CA ALA A 86 14.79 -16.01 9.69
C ALA A 86 14.39 -14.64 9.13
N ALA A 87 14.56 -13.58 9.92
CA ALA A 87 14.28 -12.22 9.47
C ALA A 87 15.47 -11.60 8.74
N VAL A 88 15.17 -10.72 7.78
CA VAL A 88 16.16 -9.83 7.17
C VAL A 88 16.72 -8.86 8.21
N VAL A 89 15.84 -8.27 9.03
CA VAL A 89 16.22 -7.32 10.07
C VAL A 89 15.64 -7.72 11.42
N SER A 90 16.50 -7.93 12.42
CA SER A 90 16.09 -8.01 13.82
C SER A 90 16.02 -6.61 14.44
N LEU A 91 14.98 -6.35 15.21
CA LEU A 91 14.66 -5.04 15.78
C LEU A 91 14.79 -5.03 17.32
N PRO A 92 16.01 -5.00 17.89
CA PRO A 92 16.21 -4.87 19.32
C PRO A 92 16.06 -3.41 19.77
N GLY A 93 15.48 -3.16 20.94
CA GLY A 93 15.50 -1.83 21.55
C GLY A 93 14.72 -0.76 20.76
N GLU A 94 15.43 0.28 20.29
CA GLU A 94 14.85 1.41 19.56
C GLU A 94 15.39 1.41 18.13
N ASN A 95 14.49 1.31 17.14
CA ASN A 95 14.85 1.17 15.72
C ASN A 95 14.15 2.25 14.91
N LEU A 96 14.89 2.84 13.97
CA LEU A 96 14.41 3.94 13.14
C LEU A 96 14.82 3.71 11.69
N PHE A 97 13.83 3.52 10.84
CA PHE A 97 13.98 3.42 9.40
C PHE A 97 13.32 4.63 8.77
N LYS A 98 14.11 5.44 8.06
CA LYS A 98 13.62 6.58 7.29
C LYS A 98 14.14 6.48 5.87
N ASP A 99 13.27 6.65 4.89
CA ASP A 99 13.58 6.55 3.47
C ASP A 99 14.38 5.27 3.20
N ALA A 100 13.78 4.13 3.54
CA ALA A 100 14.44 2.82 3.55
C ALA A 100 13.66 1.79 2.73
N THR A 101 14.36 0.74 2.32
CA THR A 101 13.76 -0.43 1.68
C THR A 101 14.21 -1.67 2.42
N VAL A 102 13.27 -2.41 3.01
CA VAL A 102 13.55 -3.69 3.66
C VAL A 102 12.99 -4.78 2.76
N ALA A 103 13.86 -5.66 2.26
CA ALA A 103 13.45 -6.67 1.31
C ALA A 103 14.15 -8.02 1.50
N THR A 104 13.47 -9.11 1.13
CA THR A 104 14.18 -10.38 0.91
C THR A 104 14.99 -10.29 -0.39
N GLU A 105 16.06 -11.08 -0.54
CA GLU A 105 16.85 -11.10 -1.79
C GLU A 105 15.99 -11.39 -3.02
N VAL A 106 15.06 -12.35 -2.90
CA VAL A 106 14.11 -12.68 -3.96
C VAL A 106 13.16 -11.51 -4.20
N GLY A 107 12.55 -10.95 -3.14
CA GLY A 107 11.63 -9.82 -3.25
C GLY A 107 12.28 -8.60 -3.90
N ARG A 108 13.54 -8.31 -3.59
CA ARG A 108 14.28 -7.20 -4.16
C ARG A 108 14.52 -7.35 -5.67
N ARG A 109 14.79 -8.56 -6.14
CA ARG A 109 14.93 -8.87 -7.57
C ARG A 109 13.59 -8.75 -8.28
N GLU A 110 12.56 -9.41 -7.76
CA GLU A 110 11.21 -9.38 -8.33
C GLU A 110 10.62 -7.96 -8.36
N LEU A 111 10.98 -7.10 -7.40
CA LEU A 111 10.61 -5.68 -7.42
C LEU A 111 11.08 -4.97 -8.69
N VAL A 112 12.33 -5.19 -9.10
CA VAL A 112 12.89 -4.55 -10.31
C VAL A 112 12.20 -5.06 -11.55
N ASP A 113 12.02 -6.38 -11.60
CA ASP A 113 11.49 -7.06 -12.79
C ASP A 113 10.01 -6.73 -13.02
N ARG A 114 9.23 -6.60 -11.94
CA ARG A 114 7.77 -6.44 -12.01
C ARG A 114 7.32 -4.99 -11.80
N PHE A 115 8.09 -4.18 -11.08
CA PHE A 115 7.70 -2.80 -10.73
C PHE A 115 8.83 -1.83 -11.10
N PRO A 116 9.08 -1.59 -12.40
CA PRO A 116 10.20 -0.74 -12.82
C PRO A 116 10.12 0.68 -12.23
N GLY A 117 8.91 1.21 -12.02
CA GLY A 117 8.69 2.50 -11.34
C GLY A 117 9.12 2.55 -9.87
N ALA A 118 9.33 1.39 -9.24
CA ALA A 118 9.76 1.30 -7.85
C ALA A 118 11.22 1.72 -7.63
N ASP A 119 12.07 1.76 -8.67
CA ASP A 119 13.49 2.11 -8.55
C ASP A 119 13.70 3.48 -7.87
N LYS A 120 12.86 4.47 -8.22
CA LYS A 120 12.85 5.81 -7.60
C LYS A 120 12.25 5.86 -6.19
N MET A 121 11.72 4.75 -5.69
CA MET A 121 11.24 4.60 -4.31
C MET A 121 12.27 3.93 -3.42
N ILE A 122 13.32 3.33 -4.00
CA ILE A 122 14.32 2.59 -3.24
C ILE A 122 15.16 3.57 -2.43
N GLY A 123 15.15 3.36 -1.12
CA GLY A 123 15.89 4.15 -0.16
C GLY A 123 17.15 3.43 0.32
N ASN A 124 17.49 3.63 1.59
CA ASN A 124 18.53 2.84 2.26
C ASN A 124 18.12 1.36 2.33
N GLU A 125 18.89 0.50 1.68
CA GLU A 125 18.52 -0.91 1.49
C GLU A 125 18.96 -1.81 2.64
N PHE A 126 18.02 -2.62 3.13
CA PHE A 126 18.23 -3.72 4.06
C PHE A 126 17.74 -4.99 3.37
N VAL A 127 18.65 -5.69 2.70
CA VAL A 127 18.35 -6.88 1.89
C VAL A 127 19.07 -8.09 2.46
N GLY A 128 18.37 -9.22 2.55
CA GLY A 128 18.96 -10.46 3.06
C GLY A 128 18.18 -11.72 2.71
N PRO A 129 18.73 -12.91 3.01
CA PRO A 129 18.17 -14.21 2.64
C PRO A 129 17.00 -14.65 3.54
N GLY A 130 16.43 -13.72 4.32
CA GLY A 130 15.35 -14.02 5.26
C GLY A 130 14.05 -14.43 4.58
N GLU A 131 13.23 -15.18 5.30
CA GLU A 131 11.88 -15.56 4.86
C GLU A 131 10.83 -14.56 5.35
N GLN A 132 11.16 -13.78 6.38
CA GLN A 132 10.39 -12.62 6.83
C GLN A 132 11.25 -11.36 6.81
N LEU A 133 10.62 -10.18 6.77
CA LEU A 133 11.35 -8.91 6.75
C LEU A 133 11.86 -8.50 8.12
N LEU A 134 10.99 -8.58 9.12
CA LEU A 134 11.19 -7.92 10.41
C LEU A 134 10.98 -8.92 11.53
N GLN A 135 11.94 -9.00 12.45
CA GLN A 135 11.77 -9.71 13.71
C GLN A 135 11.76 -8.71 14.85
N PHE A 136 10.59 -8.52 15.44
CA PHE A 136 10.44 -7.67 16.60
C PHE A 136 11.01 -8.39 17.82
N ALA A 137 12.00 -7.78 18.46
CA ALA A 137 12.45 -8.20 19.78
C ALA A 137 11.87 -7.26 20.83
N PRO A 138 11.81 -7.66 22.11
CA PRO A 138 11.47 -6.74 23.20
C PRO A 138 12.32 -5.47 23.10
N GLY A 139 11.64 -4.36 22.89
CA GLY A 139 12.23 -3.08 22.51
C GLY A 139 11.18 -1.98 22.65
N ASN A 140 11.62 -0.75 22.86
CA ASN A 140 10.69 0.31 23.21
C ASN A 140 9.95 0.83 21.97
N TYR A 141 10.62 0.93 20.81
CA TYR A 141 10.07 1.56 19.61
C TYR A 141 10.65 0.97 18.31
N SER A 142 9.80 0.74 17.32
CA SER A 142 10.21 0.49 15.93
C SER A 142 9.46 1.46 15.02
N LEU A 143 10.18 2.38 14.41
CA LEU A 143 9.65 3.47 13.58
C LEU A 143 10.00 3.23 12.11
N PHE A 144 9.00 3.36 11.26
CA PHE A 144 9.07 3.25 9.81
C PHE A 144 8.52 4.54 9.20
N ASP A 145 9.38 5.36 8.61
CA ASP A 145 9.06 6.63 7.96
C ASP A 145 9.41 6.52 6.47
N ARG A 146 8.39 6.44 5.61
CA ARG A 146 8.53 6.22 4.16
C ARG A 146 9.39 5.00 3.85
N VAL A 147 8.95 3.84 4.36
CA VAL A 147 9.66 2.57 4.21
C VAL A 147 8.96 1.69 3.19
N LEU A 148 9.70 1.17 2.23
CA LEU A 148 9.23 0.16 1.29
C LEU A 148 9.56 -1.24 1.85
N LEU A 149 8.52 -2.04 2.10
CA LEU A 149 8.61 -3.42 2.56
C LEU A 149 8.31 -4.36 1.40
N VAL A 150 9.27 -5.22 1.04
CA VAL A 150 9.13 -6.13 -0.11
C VAL A 150 9.55 -7.54 0.23
N HIS A 151 8.60 -8.47 0.24
CA HIS A 151 8.91 -9.87 0.50
C HIS A 151 8.16 -10.78 -0.45
N THR A 152 8.57 -12.04 -0.44
CA THR A 152 7.96 -13.10 -1.22
C THR A 152 7.35 -14.14 -0.30
N VAL A 153 6.24 -14.70 -0.73
CA VAL A 153 5.55 -15.82 -0.07
C VAL A 153 5.24 -16.82 -1.16
N GLY A 154 5.91 -17.98 -1.12
CA GLY A 154 5.88 -18.91 -2.26
C GLY A 154 6.41 -18.24 -3.54
N ALA A 155 5.63 -18.29 -4.62
CA ALA A 155 5.96 -17.63 -5.89
C ALA A 155 5.41 -16.19 -5.99
N SER A 156 4.71 -15.72 -4.97
CA SER A 156 4.08 -14.41 -4.92
C SER A 156 4.97 -13.36 -4.28
N ILE A 157 4.75 -12.11 -4.64
CA ILE A 157 5.45 -10.95 -4.09
C ILE A 157 4.44 -10.02 -3.42
N ARG A 158 4.77 -9.50 -2.25
CA ARG A 158 4.05 -8.40 -1.60
C ARG A 158 4.92 -7.16 -1.59
N VAL A 159 4.41 -6.07 -2.17
CA VAL A 159 5.03 -4.75 -2.17
C VAL A 159 4.16 -3.82 -1.34
N HIS A 160 4.71 -3.30 -0.25
CA HIS A 160 3.98 -2.45 0.69
C HIS A 160 4.81 -1.24 1.08
N TRP A 161 4.32 -0.05 0.76
CA TRP A 161 4.93 1.22 1.14
C TRP A 161 4.24 1.77 2.38
N THR A 162 4.99 1.84 3.47
CA THR A 162 4.56 2.44 4.73
C THR A 162 4.89 3.92 4.72
N PHE A 163 3.87 4.78 4.69
CA PHE A 163 4.07 6.22 4.78
C PHE A 163 4.65 6.63 6.13
N PHE A 164 3.99 6.22 7.22
CA PHE A 164 4.52 6.32 8.57
C PHE A 164 3.88 5.24 9.43
N ALA A 165 4.69 4.44 10.13
CA ALA A 165 4.24 3.55 11.17
C ALA A 165 5.18 3.58 12.38
N LEU A 166 4.63 3.41 13.58
CA LEU A 166 5.40 3.26 14.81
C LEU A 166 4.77 2.17 15.65
N ALA A 167 5.53 1.11 15.90
CA ALA A 167 5.20 0.07 16.86
C ALA A 167 5.89 0.35 18.20
N ILE A 168 5.11 0.32 19.27
CA ILE A 168 5.56 0.58 20.64
C ILE A 168 5.11 -0.55 21.56
N HIS A 169 6.05 -1.07 22.37
CA HIS A 169 5.73 -2.12 23.30
C HIS A 169 4.82 -1.60 24.43
N ARG A 170 3.85 -2.41 24.86
CA ARG A 170 2.84 -2.03 25.86
C ARG A 170 3.41 -1.79 27.25
N SER A 171 4.68 -2.12 27.52
CA SER A 171 5.35 -1.71 28.76
C SER A 171 5.68 -0.22 28.81
N GLU A 172 5.74 0.47 27.66
CA GLU A 172 6.26 1.83 27.62
C GLU A 172 5.34 2.86 28.32
N PRO A 173 5.89 3.77 29.13
CA PRO A 173 5.14 4.89 29.72
C PRO A 173 4.67 5.92 28.68
N ALA A 174 3.50 6.51 28.89
CA ALA A 174 2.89 7.48 27.96
C ALA A 174 3.68 8.80 27.84
N ASP A 175 4.27 9.26 28.94
CA ASP A 175 5.12 10.45 29.00
C ASP A 175 6.44 10.24 28.26
N LYS A 176 7.07 9.06 28.40
CA LYS A 176 8.28 8.69 27.65
C LYS A 176 7.99 8.64 26.14
N TYR A 177 6.85 8.05 25.75
CA TYR A 177 6.44 8.02 24.35
C TYR A 177 6.17 9.41 23.76
N LEU A 178 5.44 10.27 24.49
CA LEU A 178 5.19 11.63 24.04
C LEU A 178 6.50 12.43 23.92
N ALA A 179 7.45 12.23 24.83
CA ALA A 179 8.78 12.83 24.73
C ALA A 179 9.54 12.31 23.50
N PHE A 180 9.49 11.01 23.23
CA PHE A 180 10.06 10.41 22.02
C PHE A 180 9.50 11.07 20.75
N LEU A 181 8.18 11.16 20.61
CA LEU A 181 7.53 11.76 19.44
C LEU A 181 7.94 13.22 19.24
N ARG A 182 7.98 14.01 20.32
CA ARG A 182 8.41 15.42 20.27
C ARG A 182 9.86 15.57 19.87
N ASN A 183 10.75 14.74 20.43
CA ASN A 183 12.16 14.75 20.09
C ASN A 183 12.37 14.34 18.62
N TYR A 184 11.63 13.33 18.15
CA TYR A 184 11.71 12.88 16.76
C TYR A 184 11.24 13.98 15.79
N ALA A 185 10.11 14.63 16.06
CA ALA A 185 9.64 15.76 15.24
C ALA A 185 10.59 16.95 15.25
N GLN A 186 11.21 17.26 16.39
CA GLN A 186 12.17 18.36 16.50
C GLN A 186 13.50 18.08 15.80
N ALA A 187 13.90 16.81 15.71
CA ALA A 187 15.12 16.39 15.03
C ALA A 187 14.94 16.27 13.50
N ALA A 188 13.69 16.29 13.01
CA ALA A 188 13.41 16.23 11.58
C ALA A 188 13.86 17.50 10.86
N ASP A 189 14.22 17.36 9.59
CA ASP A 189 14.53 18.51 8.75
C ASP A 189 13.29 19.40 8.64
N HIS A 190 13.50 20.71 8.79
CA HIS A 190 12.43 21.70 8.71
C HIS A 190 11.65 21.67 7.39
N LEU A 191 12.29 21.27 6.28
CA LEU A 191 11.64 21.11 4.96
C LEU A 191 11.09 19.71 4.71
N ASP A 192 11.30 18.78 5.64
CA ASP A 192 10.82 17.40 5.58
C ASP A 192 10.28 16.95 6.96
N PRO A 193 9.19 17.59 7.42
CA PRO A 193 8.61 17.26 8.71
C PRO A 193 7.98 15.87 8.69
N ILE A 194 8.07 15.17 9.84
CA ILE A 194 7.55 13.81 9.98
C ILE A 194 6.05 13.74 9.68
N GLY A 195 5.62 12.64 9.06
CA GLY A 195 4.23 12.47 8.64
C GLY A 195 3.82 13.39 7.49
N THR A 196 4.77 13.85 6.68
CA THR A 196 4.49 14.54 5.41
C THR A 196 5.34 13.94 4.28
N LEU A 197 4.94 14.22 3.03
CA LEU A 197 5.71 13.87 1.84
C LEU A 197 5.73 15.08 0.91
N SER A 198 6.93 15.56 0.56
CA SER A 198 7.06 16.52 -0.53
C SER A 198 7.01 15.81 -1.88
N VAL A 199 6.20 16.31 -2.81
CA VAL A 199 6.23 15.86 -4.21
C VAL A 199 6.93 16.90 -5.09
N PRO A 200 7.70 16.50 -6.12
CA PRO A 200 8.38 17.45 -7.00
C PRO A 200 7.43 18.45 -7.66
N VAL A 201 7.96 19.63 -8.02
CA VAL A 201 7.24 20.63 -8.82
C VAL A 201 7.07 20.12 -10.25
N GLY A 202 6.00 19.36 -10.48
CA GLY A 202 5.53 18.95 -11.80
C GLY A 202 4.01 19.16 -11.90
N ASP A 203 3.50 19.14 -13.13
CA ASP A 203 2.06 19.15 -13.42
C ASP A 203 1.46 17.76 -13.12
N LEU A 204 1.72 17.28 -11.90
CA LEU A 204 0.97 16.19 -11.33
C LEU A 204 -0.46 16.72 -11.18
N ASP A 205 -1.37 16.24 -12.03
CA ASP A 205 -2.81 16.52 -11.98
C ASP A 205 -3.42 15.87 -10.73
N LEU A 206 -2.93 16.26 -9.56
CA LEU A 206 -3.40 15.88 -8.25
C LEU A 206 -4.60 16.77 -7.86
N LYS A 207 -5.44 17.14 -8.84
CA LYS A 207 -6.57 18.06 -8.63
C LYS A 207 -7.52 17.48 -7.58
N GLY A 208 -7.50 18.08 -6.39
CA GLY A 208 -8.63 18.25 -5.46
C GLY A 208 -9.35 17.01 -4.90
N SER A 209 -9.16 15.83 -5.47
CA SER A 209 -9.73 14.58 -4.99
C SER A 209 -8.76 13.94 -4.00
N PRO A 210 -9.22 13.45 -2.84
CA PRO A 210 -8.36 12.80 -1.87
C PRO A 210 -7.63 11.60 -2.51
N PHE A 211 -6.33 11.46 -2.28
CA PHE A 211 -5.59 10.30 -2.77
C PHE A 211 -6.04 9.00 -2.09
N ALA A 212 -5.88 7.89 -2.81
CA ALA A 212 -6.54 6.59 -2.69
C ALA A 212 -6.56 5.86 -1.31
N SER A 213 -5.76 6.24 -0.31
CA SER A 213 -5.99 5.76 1.07
C SER A 213 -7.22 6.38 1.72
N THR A 214 -7.60 7.56 1.25
CA THR A 214 -8.87 8.18 1.59
C THR A 214 -10.03 7.39 1.00
N TYR A 215 -9.79 6.52 0.03
CA TYR A 215 -10.84 5.81 -0.67
C TYR A 215 -11.39 4.70 0.28
N LEU A 216 -10.59 3.93 1.02
CA LEU A 216 -11.14 3.01 2.06
C LEU A 216 -11.77 3.75 3.27
N GLY A 217 -11.38 5.01 3.47
CA GLY A 217 -11.85 5.89 4.55
C GLY A 217 -13.17 6.61 4.27
N HIS A 218 -13.26 7.19 3.08
CA HIS A 218 -14.15 8.29 2.71
C HIS A 218 -14.61 8.24 1.23
N GLY A 219 -14.75 7.05 0.61
CA GLY A 219 -15.37 6.97 -0.73
C GLY A 219 -15.46 5.60 -1.45
N LEU A 220 -14.49 4.69 -1.28
CA LEU A 220 -14.51 3.31 -1.81
C LEU A 220 -15.69 2.47 -1.32
N PRO A 221 -16.20 2.64 -0.08
CA PRO A 221 -17.44 1.98 0.27
C PRO A 221 -18.49 2.32 -0.80
N ASP A 222 -18.71 3.58 -1.12
CA ASP A 222 -19.76 4.00 -2.06
C ASP A 222 -19.39 3.87 -3.55
N SER A 223 -18.10 3.70 -3.88
CA SER A 223 -17.61 3.58 -5.25
C SER A 223 -17.84 2.18 -5.83
N THR A 224 -18.25 2.12 -7.11
CA THR A 224 -18.19 0.87 -7.89
C THR A 224 -16.75 0.65 -8.39
N VAL A 225 -16.43 -0.60 -8.78
CA VAL A 225 -15.18 -0.92 -9.48
C VAL A 225 -15.02 -0.03 -10.72
N ASP A 226 -16.07 0.11 -11.52
CA ASP A 226 -16.04 0.92 -12.75
C ASP A 226 -15.70 2.38 -12.48
N GLN A 227 -16.31 2.98 -11.44
CA GLN A 227 -16.03 4.37 -11.06
C GLN A 227 -14.60 4.53 -10.55
N PHE A 228 -14.12 3.59 -9.71
CA PHE A 228 -12.74 3.62 -9.23
C PHE A 228 -11.74 3.57 -10.39
N LEU A 229 -11.94 2.65 -11.33
CA LEU A 229 -11.06 2.51 -12.49
C LEU A 229 -11.11 3.75 -13.40
N GLU A 230 -12.27 4.37 -13.56
CA GLU A 230 -12.40 5.63 -14.32
C GLU A 230 -11.64 6.78 -13.67
N ASP A 231 -11.85 6.97 -12.36
CA ASP A 231 -11.27 8.09 -11.62
C ASP A 231 -9.74 7.97 -11.47
N ASN A 232 -9.20 6.74 -11.53
CA ASN A 232 -7.81 6.43 -11.23
C ASN A 232 -7.04 5.82 -12.42
N GLU A 233 -7.56 5.93 -13.65
CA GLU A 233 -6.93 5.34 -14.84
C GLU A 233 -5.49 5.84 -15.02
N SER A 234 -5.24 7.15 -14.93
CA SER A 234 -3.89 7.71 -15.09
C SER A 234 -2.90 7.23 -14.03
N ILE A 235 -3.38 7.00 -12.80
CA ILE A 235 -2.58 6.47 -11.69
C ILE A 235 -2.18 5.03 -11.99
N LEU A 236 -3.13 4.18 -12.38
CA LEU A 236 -2.84 2.78 -12.73
C LEU A 236 -1.91 2.68 -13.93
N LEU A 237 -2.16 3.47 -14.99
CA LEU A 237 -1.33 3.45 -16.19
C LEU A 237 0.13 3.79 -15.86
N SER A 238 0.37 4.87 -15.13
CA SER A 238 1.74 5.27 -14.78
C SER A 238 2.41 4.42 -13.70
N ALA A 239 1.66 3.91 -12.71
CA ALA A 239 2.22 3.05 -11.66
C ALA A 239 2.76 1.72 -12.21
N PHE A 240 2.17 1.22 -13.30
CA PHE A 240 2.48 -0.07 -13.90
C PHE A 240 3.14 0.01 -15.29
N ASP A 241 3.58 1.20 -15.71
CA ASP A 241 4.13 1.46 -17.06
C ASP A 241 3.22 0.91 -18.18
N ALA A 242 1.91 1.12 -17.99
CA ALA A 242 0.86 0.69 -18.87
C ALA A 242 0.39 1.80 -19.80
N THR A 243 0.06 1.39 -21.02
CA THR A 243 -0.39 2.27 -22.10
C THR A 243 -1.90 2.25 -22.26
N ARG A 244 -2.56 1.21 -21.74
CA ARG A 244 -3.99 1.01 -21.90
C ARG A 244 -4.62 0.26 -20.73
N LEU A 245 -5.80 0.71 -20.33
CA LEU A 245 -6.66 0.08 -19.33
C LEU A 245 -7.94 -0.44 -19.98
N ILE A 246 -8.23 -1.73 -19.80
CA ILE A 246 -9.52 -2.34 -20.15
C ILE A 246 -10.27 -2.58 -18.84
N ARG A 247 -11.36 -1.83 -18.65
CA ARG A 247 -12.19 -1.90 -17.45
C ARG A 247 -13.18 -3.05 -17.54
N ARG A 248 -13.20 -3.88 -16.49
CA ARG A 248 -14.14 -4.98 -16.27
C ARG A 248 -14.48 -5.83 -17.50
N PRO A 249 -13.47 -6.34 -18.24
CA PRO A 249 -13.74 -7.06 -19.47
C PRO A 249 -14.55 -8.32 -19.20
N PHE A 250 -15.64 -8.49 -19.95
CA PHE A 250 -16.42 -9.72 -19.96
C PHE A 250 -15.72 -10.77 -20.83
N LEU A 251 -15.34 -11.89 -20.22
CA LEU A 251 -14.64 -13.02 -20.83
C LEU A 251 -15.61 -14.20 -20.98
N GLU A 252 -16.04 -14.49 -22.20
CA GLU A 252 -17.02 -15.55 -22.47
C GLU A 252 -16.40 -16.94 -22.31
N ARG A 253 -17.13 -17.89 -21.72
CA ARG A 253 -16.76 -19.31 -21.73
C ARG A 253 -17.75 -20.06 -22.62
N GLN A 254 -17.24 -20.86 -23.56
CA GLN A 254 -18.08 -21.61 -24.51
C GLN A 254 -18.68 -22.90 -23.90
N GLU A 255 -18.08 -23.44 -22.83
CA GLU A 255 -18.55 -24.64 -22.13
C GLU A 255 -19.15 -24.27 -20.76
N ASP A 256 -20.46 -24.54 -20.56
CA ASP A 256 -21.30 -24.65 -19.32
C ASP A 256 -20.90 -23.92 -18.01
N GLY A 257 -20.00 -22.95 -18.07
CA GLY A 257 -19.44 -22.22 -16.95
C GLY A 257 -19.77 -20.75 -17.03
N ASP A 258 -19.88 -20.11 -15.86
CA ASP A 258 -20.10 -18.68 -15.78
C ASP A 258 -18.96 -17.91 -16.48
N ALA A 259 -19.36 -16.88 -17.23
CA ALA A 259 -18.41 -15.93 -17.82
C ALA A 259 -17.54 -15.33 -16.71
N LEU A 260 -16.28 -15.07 -17.06
CA LEU A 260 -15.34 -14.42 -16.14
C LEU A 260 -15.36 -12.91 -16.37
N GLN A 261 -15.12 -12.17 -15.29
CA GLN A 261 -14.99 -10.72 -15.36
C GLN A 261 -13.90 -10.30 -14.36
N PRO A 262 -12.62 -10.23 -14.76
CA PRO A 262 -11.63 -9.55 -13.94
C PRO A 262 -12.01 -8.07 -13.81
N ASP A 263 -11.50 -7.40 -12.79
CA ASP A 263 -11.78 -5.97 -12.60
C ASP A 263 -11.10 -5.13 -13.68
N PHE A 264 -9.90 -5.50 -14.09
CA PHE A 264 -9.21 -4.83 -15.18
C PHE A 264 -8.17 -5.70 -15.90
N ILE A 265 -7.79 -5.25 -17.09
CA ILE A 265 -6.58 -5.68 -17.80
C ILE A 265 -5.77 -4.43 -18.15
N LEU A 266 -4.49 -4.41 -17.82
CA LEU A 266 -3.53 -3.40 -18.27
C LEU A 266 -2.68 -3.99 -19.39
N GLU A 267 -2.42 -3.19 -20.42
CA GLU A 267 -1.42 -3.47 -21.46
C GLU A 267 -0.18 -2.62 -21.18
N THR A 268 0.95 -3.26 -20.90
CA THR A 268 2.22 -2.59 -20.59
C THR A 268 2.91 -2.07 -21.85
N ALA A 269 3.82 -1.11 -21.72
CA ALA A 269 4.51 -0.49 -22.86
C ALA A 269 5.33 -1.49 -23.71
N ASP A 270 5.73 -2.61 -23.14
CA ASP A 270 6.42 -3.72 -23.79
C ASP A 270 5.46 -4.74 -24.46
N GLY A 271 4.14 -4.52 -24.41
CA GLY A 271 3.11 -5.38 -24.99
C GLY A 271 2.70 -6.57 -24.11
N ASN A 272 3.22 -6.67 -22.88
CA ASN A 272 2.75 -7.64 -21.89
C ASN A 272 1.43 -7.18 -21.24
N HIS A 273 0.84 -8.05 -20.43
CA HIS A 273 -0.46 -7.80 -19.82
C HIS A 273 -0.48 -8.10 -18.33
N ILE A 274 -1.19 -7.27 -17.58
CA ILE A 274 -1.50 -7.49 -16.17
C ILE A 274 -3.01 -7.68 -16.06
N VAL A 275 -3.45 -8.82 -15.52
CA VAL A 275 -4.85 -9.06 -15.15
C VAL A 275 -5.00 -8.74 -13.67
N GLY A 276 -5.98 -7.91 -13.35
CA GLY A 276 -6.14 -7.32 -12.03
C GLY A 276 -7.46 -7.59 -11.35
N ASP A 277 -7.41 -7.66 -10.02
CA ASP A 277 -8.55 -7.78 -9.13
C ASP A 277 -8.42 -6.78 -7.96
N LEU A 278 -9.51 -6.09 -7.63
CA LEU A 278 -9.53 -5.07 -6.58
C LEU A 278 -10.22 -5.62 -5.33
N GLY A 279 -9.44 -5.76 -4.26
CA GLY A 279 -9.93 -5.88 -2.89
C GLY A 279 -10.63 -4.58 -2.49
N LEU A 280 -11.95 -4.55 -2.64
CA LEU A 280 -12.80 -3.44 -2.23
C LEU A 280 -13.58 -3.78 -0.97
N PRO A 281 -13.72 -2.84 -0.01
CA PRO A 281 -14.44 -3.07 1.22
C PRO A 281 -15.91 -3.39 0.91
N LEU A 282 -16.53 -4.29 1.68
CA LEU A 282 -17.93 -4.66 1.47
C LEU A 282 -18.85 -3.46 1.68
N LEU A 283 -19.70 -3.17 0.68
CA LEU A 283 -20.89 -2.34 0.90
C LEU A 283 -21.94 -3.15 1.63
N GLU A 284 -22.53 -2.60 2.68
CA GLU A 284 -23.75 -3.18 3.24
C GLU A 284 -24.84 -3.22 2.14
N GLY A 285 -25.28 -4.42 1.78
CA GLY A 285 -26.53 -4.61 1.03
C GLY A 285 -26.45 -4.74 -0.49
N LYS A 286 -25.27 -4.82 -1.14
CA LYS A 286 -25.20 -5.10 -2.60
C LYS A 286 -24.29 -6.28 -2.94
N LYS A 287 -24.87 -7.28 -3.62
CA LYS A 287 -24.19 -8.47 -4.19
C LYS A 287 -23.45 -8.09 -5.48
N HIS A 288 -22.33 -7.39 -5.37
CA HIS A 288 -21.36 -7.35 -6.45
C HIS A 288 -20.15 -8.19 -6.06
N HIS A 289 -19.58 -8.92 -7.02
CA HIS A 289 -18.39 -9.75 -6.86
C HIS A 289 -17.26 -8.85 -6.33
N ARG A 290 -17.02 -8.87 -5.02
CA ARG A 290 -15.93 -8.15 -4.37
C ARG A 290 -15.09 -9.20 -3.67
N THR A 291 -13.79 -9.15 -3.91
CA THR A 291 -12.84 -10.02 -3.24
C THR A 291 -12.81 -9.71 -1.76
N THR A 292 -13.21 -10.69 -0.95
CA THR A 292 -13.37 -10.56 0.49
C THR A 292 -12.12 -10.88 1.29
N SER A 293 -11.17 -11.57 0.66
CA SER A 293 -9.90 -11.96 1.25
C SER A 293 -8.81 -12.06 0.19
N VAL A 294 -7.55 -12.03 0.62
CA VAL A 294 -6.40 -12.24 -0.26
C VAL A 294 -6.50 -13.58 -1.00
N HIS A 295 -6.97 -14.62 -0.30
CA HIS A 295 -7.15 -15.95 -0.86
C HIS A 295 -8.15 -15.97 -2.01
N ASP A 296 -9.33 -15.38 -1.82
CA ASP A 296 -10.38 -15.35 -2.85
C ASP A 296 -9.87 -14.63 -4.12
N GLY A 297 -9.13 -13.54 -3.94
CA GLY A 297 -8.54 -12.77 -5.04
C GLY A 297 -7.48 -13.55 -5.79
N ALA A 298 -6.58 -14.24 -5.07
CA ALA A 298 -5.57 -15.09 -5.67
C ALA A 298 -6.19 -16.24 -6.48
N VAL A 299 -7.27 -16.86 -5.98
CA VAL A 299 -8.04 -17.90 -6.69
C VAL A 299 -8.72 -17.32 -7.93
N ALA A 300 -9.32 -16.14 -7.85
CA ALA A 300 -9.96 -15.47 -8.99
C ALA A 300 -8.93 -15.16 -10.10
N LEU A 301 -7.78 -14.57 -9.73
CA LEU A 301 -6.69 -14.25 -10.64
C LEU A 301 -6.11 -15.50 -11.33
N ALA A 302 -5.98 -16.62 -10.62
CA ALA A 302 -5.56 -17.88 -11.22
C ALA A 302 -6.55 -18.33 -12.31
N ARG A 303 -7.86 -18.27 -12.04
CA ARG A 303 -8.89 -18.60 -13.04
C ARG A 303 -8.87 -17.67 -14.25
N TYR A 304 -8.57 -16.38 -14.05
CA TYR A 304 -8.45 -15.43 -15.15
C TYR A 304 -7.20 -15.69 -16.00
N ALA A 305 -6.06 -15.99 -15.39
CA ALA A 305 -4.85 -16.38 -16.13
C ALA A 305 -5.07 -17.68 -16.92
N ASP A 306 -5.70 -18.68 -16.30
CA ASP A 306 -6.04 -19.96 -16.95
C ASP A 306 -6.94 -19.78 -18.18
N TYR A 307 -7.84 -18.79 -18.15
CA TYR A 307 -8.70 -18.46 -19.29
C TYR A 307 -7.88 -18.17 -20.55
N PHE A 308 -6.80 -17.41 -20.42
CA PHE A 308 -5.94 -16.99 -21.53
C PHE A 308 -4.97 -18.08 -22.02
N THR A 309 -4.98 -19.28 -21.42
CA THR A 309 -4.21 -20.43 -21.95
C THR A 309 -4.81 -20.99 -23.24
N SER A 310 -6.12 -20.85 -23.44
CA SER A 310 -6.82 -21.28 -24.66
C SER A 310 -6.62 -20.29 -25.82
N PRO A 311 -6.20 -20.75 -27.01
CA PRO A 311 -6.09 -19.90 -28.20
C PRO A 311 -7.41 -19.23 -28.61
N GLU A 312 -8.54 -19.90 -28.43
CA GLU A 312 -9.87 -19.38 -28.78
C GLU A 312 -10.26 -18.20 -27.88
N HIS A 313 -10.00 -18.33 -26.57
CA HIS A 313 -10.22 -17.27 -25.60
C HIS A 313 -9.32 -16.05 -25.85
N ARG A 314 -8.06 -16.27 -26.23
CA ARG A 314 -7.16 -15.17 -26.67
C ARG A 314 -7.69 -14.48 -27.92
N ALA A 315 -8.16 -15.24 -28.91
CA ALA A 315 -8.75 -14.68 -30.13
C ALA A 315 -10.01 -13.86 -29.85
N PHE A 316 -10.84 -14.29 -28.88
CA PHE A 316 -11.98 -13.52 -28.41
C PHE A 316 -11.56 -12.18 -27.80
N ALA A 317 -10.58 -12.17 -26.88
CA ALA A 317 -10.07 -10.95 -26.27
C ALA A 317 -9.46 -10.00 -27.31
N GLN A 318 -8.71 -10.52 -28.27
CA GLN A 318 -8.16 -9.75 -29.38
C GLN A 318 -9.27 -9.14 -30.24
N THR A 319 -10.31 -9.91 -30.56
CA THR A 319 -11.41 -9.42 -31.42
C THR A 319 -12.25 -8.36 -30.70
N LYS A 320 -12.57 -8.57 -29.42
CA LYS A 320 -13.48 -7.70 -28.66
C LYS A 320 -12.81 -6.48 -28.07
N TYR A 321 -11.59 -6.64 -27.56
CA TYR A 321 -10.86 -5.61 -26.82
C TYR A 321 -9.59 -5.16 -27.54
N GLY A 322 -9.12 -5.87 -28.58
CA GLY A 322 -7.89 -5.50 -29.29
C GLY A 322 -6.63 -5.75 -28.47
N VAL A 323 -6.63 -6.76 -27.59
CA VAL A 323 -5.46 -7.16 -26.79
C VAL A 323 -5.15 -8.65 -26.94
N GLU A 324 -3.85 -8.95 -27.05
CA GLU A 324 -3.33 -10.31 -27.21
C GLU A 324 -2.71 -10.78 -25.88
N VAL A 325 -3.58 -11.14 -24.94
CA VAL A 325 -3.16 -11.55 -23.60
C VAL A 325 -2.53 -12.94 -23.63
N SER A 326 -1.24 -13.02 -23.31
CA SER A 326 -0.47 -14.26 -23.18
C SER A 326 0.33 -14.21 -21.88
N ASP A 327 0.23 -15.27 -21.07
CA ASP A 327 0.91 -15.40 -19.76
C ASP A 327 0.83 -14.12 -18.89
N PRO A 328 -0.38 -13.62 -18.58
CA PRO A 328 -0.51 -12.35 -17.89
C PRO A 328 0.03 -12.42 -16.47
N ARG A 329 0.67 -11.33 -16.06
CA ARG A 329 0.92 -11.05 -14.63
C ARG A 329 -0.41 -10.96 -13.89
N LYS A 330 -0.44 -11.44 -12.66
CA LYS A 330 -1.63 -11.48 -11.80
C LYS A 330 -1.46 -10.47 -10.68
N LEU A 331 -2.25 -9.40 -10.68
CA LEU A 331 -2.15 -8.32 -9.71
C LEU A 331 -3.38 -8.28 -8.82
N LEU A 332 -3.17 -8.46 -7.52
CA LEU A 332 -4.18 -8.25 -6.50
C LEU A 332 -3.92 -6.92 -5.79
N VAL A 333 -4.89 -6.02 -5.86
CA VAL A 333 -4.84 -4.74 -5.13
C VAL A 333 -5.62 -4.87 -3.84
N ILE A 334 -5.00 -4.63 -2.69
CA ILE A 334 -5.65 -4.76 -1.37
C ILE A 334 -5.67 -3.45 -0.61
N GLY A 335 -6.41 -3.40 0.50
CA GLY A 335 -6.27 -2.30 1.43
C GLY A 335 -4.92 -2.30 2.13
N THR A 336 -4.38 -1.12 2.40
CA THR A 336 -3.12 -0.94 3.16
C THR A 336 -3.15 -1.64 4.52
N GLN A 337 -4.36 -1.79 5.07
CA GLN A 337 -4.64 -2.40 6.35
C GLN A 337 -4.94 -3.92 6.26
N ASP A 338 -5.06 -4.47 5.06
CA ASP A 338 -5.32 -5.89 4.90
C ASP A 338 -4.04 -6.66 5.19
N THR A 339 -4.14 -7.60 6.12
CA THR A 339 -3.07 -8.53 6.45
C THR A 339 -3.05 -9.61 5.40
N VAL A 340 -1.86 -9.92 4.90
CA VAL A 340 -1.63 -11.10 4.07
C VAL A 340 -1.13 -12.19 5.01
N ASN A 341 -1.57 -13.46 4.86
CA ASN A 341 -0.95 -14.63 5.50
C ASN A 341 -0.34 -15.60 4.48
N PRO A 342 0.66 -16.43 4.85
CA PRO A 342 1.27 -17.35 3.89
C PRO A 342 0.27 -18.36 3.35
N ALA A 343 -0.72 -18.72 4.18
CA ALA A 343 -1.82 -19.61 3.82
C ALA A 343 -2.84 -18.95 2.87
N ASP A 344 -2.88 -17.63 2.76
CA ASP A 344 -3.81 -16.94 1.87
C ASP A 344 -3.34 -16.98 0.42
N VAL A 345 -2.05 -17.19 0.20
CA VAL A 345 -1.45 -17.20 -1.14
C VAL A 345 -1.49 -18.61 -1.71
N THR A 346 -2.01 -18.76 -2.93
CA THR A 346 -2.04 -20.05 -3.64
C THR A 346 -0.68 -20.38 -4.28
N ASP A 347 -0.53 -21.57 -4.87
CA ASP A 347 0.67 -21.91 -5.67
C ASP A 347 0.86 -21.00 -6.89
N ALA A 348 -0.18 -20.25 -7.29
CA ALA A 348 -0.08 -19.30 -8.39
C ALA A 348 0.67 -18.04 -7.94
N ALA A 349 1.70 -17.65 -8.70
CA ALA A 349 2.44 -16.42 -8.48
C ALA A 349 1.53 -15.19 -8.63
N VAL A 350 1.23 -14.50 -7.53
CA VAL A 350 0.42 -13.28 -7.50
C VAL A 350 1.26 -12.11 -7.00
N GLU A 351 1.08 -10.95 -7.59
CA GLU A 351 1.61 -9.68 -7.12
C GLU A 351 0.57 -9.03 -6.22
N ILE A 352 0.92 -8.77 -4.96
CA ILE A 352 0.03 -8.18 -3.96
C ILE A 352 0.55 -6.78 -3.63
N VAL A 353 -0.29 -5.78 -3.88
CA VAL A 353 0.06 -4.36 -3.70
C VAL A 353 -1.10 -3.65 -3.04
N ASP A 354 -0.84 -2.74 -2.12
CA ASP A 354 -1.90 -1.91 -1.55
C ASP A 354 -2.08 -0.57 -2.29
N TYR A 355 -3.24 0.07 -2.10
CA TYR A 355 -3.59 1.32 -2.78
C TYR A 355 -2.57 2.46 -2.54
N ASP A 356 -1.95 2.54 -1.35
CA ASP A 356 -0.96 3.58 -1.05
C ASP A 356 0.36 3.30 -1.75
N THR A 357 0.71 2.03 -1.90
CA THR A 357 1.86 1.60 -2.71
C THR A 357 1.68 1.94 -4.19
N ILE A 358 0.50 1.68 -4.77
CA ILE A 358 0.19 2.06 -6.17
C ILE A 358 0.35 3.56 -6.36
N LEU A 359 -0.16 4.35 -5.42
CA LEU A 359 0.00 5.79 -5.46
C LEU A 359 1.47 6.21 -5.38
N ARG A 360 2.24 5.59 -4.48
CA ARG A 360 3.65 5.93 -4.34
C ARG A 360 4.42 5.59 -5.61
N LEU A 361 4.08 4.49 -6.29
CA LEU A 361 4.61 4.11 -7.61
C LEU A 361 4.27 5.16 -8.67
N HIS A 362 3.01 5.63 -8.72
CA HIS A 362 2.61 6.73 -9.60
C HIS A 362 3.43 8.01 -9.35
N LEU A 363 3.58 8.40 -8.08
CA LEU A 363 4.38 9.59 -7.72
C LEU A 363 5.85 9.42 -8.09
N ALA A 364 6.41 8.22 -7.93
CA ALA A 364 7.77 7.89 -8.31
C ALA A 364 7.96 7.97 -9.83
N ALA A 365 7.06 7.37 -10.61
CA ALA A 365 7.10 7.39 -12.07
C ALA A 365 7.15 8.82 -12.63
N ASN A 366 6.42 9.74 -12.00
CA ASN A 366 6.29 11.14 -12.41
C ASN A 366 7.23 12.12 -11.68
N SER A 367 8.12 11.63 -10.82
CA SER A 367 9.14 12.43 -10.11
C SER A 367 10.44 12.63 -10.87
#